data_AF-D6SN49-F1
#
_entry.id   AF-D6SN49-F1
#
_cell.length_a   1.000
_cell.length_b   1.000
_cell.length_c   1.000
_cell.angle_alpha   90.00
_cell.angle_beta   90.00
_cell.angle_gamma   90.00
#
_symmetry.space_group_name_H-M   'P 1'
#
loop_
_entity.id
_entity.type
_entity.pdbx_description
1 polymer ?
#
loop_
_entity_poly.entity_id
_entity_poly.type
_entity_poly.pdbx_seq_one_letter_code
_entity_poly.pdbx_strand_id
1 'polypeptide(L)' 'MHVFADGISKVTLSNGNLRIMLTQRGADDSQVEAGTMIIPASQASNFLNGLASSLRELDEKLKAAREEEPEEIEELS' A
#
# COMPACT_ATOMS: atom_id res chain seq x y z
N MET A 1 18.49 5.58 3.80
CA MET A 1 17.42 6.58 3.93
C MET A 1 16.13 5.91 3.51
N HIS A 2 15.15 5.78 4.40
CA HIS A 2 13.87 5.14 4.14
C HIS A 2 12.77 6.20 4.12
N VAL A 3 11.86 6.13 3.15
CA VAL A 3 10.66 6.96 3.11
C VAL A 3 9.57 6.16 3.79
N PHE A 4 9.04 6.69 4.90
CA PHE A 4 7.86 6.14 5.55
C PHE A 4 6.65 6.86 4.98
N ALA A 5 5.76 6.12 4.34
CA ALA A 5 4.54 6.64 3.76
C ALA A 5 3.39 5.68 4.07
N ASP A 6 2.33 6.22 4.64
CA ASP A 6 1.11 5.49 4.99
C ASP A 6 -0.10 5.96 4.16
N GLY A 7 0.09 7.01 3.34
CA GLY A 7 -0.96 7.57 2.50
C GLY A 7 -0.47 7.98 1.12
N ILE A 8 -1.44 8.04 0.20
CA ILE A 8 -1.31 8.63 -1.13
C ILE A 8 -2.26 9.82 -1.18
N SER A 9 -1.74 11.00 -1.48
CA SER A 9 -2.54 12.23 -1.53
C SER A 9 -2.94 12.63 -2.94
N LYS A 10 -2.02 12.52 -3.91
CA LYS A 10 -2.27 12.96 -5.28
C LYS A 10 -1.54 12.10 -6.30
N VAL A 11 -2.23 11.72 -7.36
CA VAL A 11 -1.64 11.03 -8.52
C VAL A 11 -1.76 11.93 -9.74
N THR A 12 -0.65 12.16 -10.46
CA THR A 12 -0.63 12.98 -11.67
C THR A 12 0.18 12.31 -12.77
N LEU A 13 -0.18 12.54 -14.03
CA LEU A 13 0.60 12.14 -15.19
C LEU A 13 1.09 13.40 -15.89
N SER A 14 2.40 13.61 -15.95
CA SER A 14 3.02 14.76 -16.63
C SER A 14 4.38 14.40 -17.21
N ASN A 15 4.70 14.93 -18.38
CA ASN A 15 5.99 14.69 -19.06
C ASN A 15 6.36 13.21 -19.15
N GLY A 16 5.38 12.35 -19.47
CA GLY A 16 5.60 10.91 -19.58
C GLY A 16 5.92 10.21 -18.27
N ASN A 17 5.61 10.82 -17.11
CA ASN A 17 5.84 10.24 -15.79
C ASN A 17 4.57 10.29 -14.94
N LEU A 18 4.23 9.16 -14.34
CA LEU A 18 3.26 9.06 -13.27
C LEU A 18 3.94 9.50 -11.97
N ARG A 19 3.38 10.50 -11.29
CA ARG A 19 3.88 11.04 -10.02
C ARG A 19 2.83 10.83 -8.95
N ILE A 20 3.23 10.19 -7.86
CA ILE A 20 2.38 9.88 -6.72
C ILE A 20 2.97 10.63 -5.52
N MET A 21 2.23 11.58 -4.99
CA MET A 21 2.58 12.29 -3.77
C MET A 21 2.19 11.42 -2.57
N LEU A 22 3.20 11.06 -1.79
CA LEU A 22 3.11 10.21 -0.62
C LEU A 22 3.02 11.07 0.63
N THR A 23 2.17 10.66 1.56
CA THR A 23 2.01 11.29 2.87
C THR A 23 2.28 10.31 3.98
N GLN A 24 2.61 10.84 5.15
CA GLN A 24 2.68 10.10 6.39
C GLN A 24 1.86 10.82 7.47
N ARG A 25 1.44 10.08 8.49
CA ARG A 25 0.75 10.63 9.65
C ARG A 25 1.77 11.26 10.61
N GLY A 26 1.59 12.54 10.90
CA GLY A 26 2.37 13.29 11.88
C GLY A 26 1.96 13.00 13.32
N ALA A 27 2.67 13.61 14.27
CA ALA A 27 2.43 13.42 15.71
C ALA A 27 1.01 13.80 16.16
N ASP A 28 0.39 14.76 15.48
CA ASP A 28 -0.93 15.31 15.83
C ASP A 28 -2.04 14.80 14.90
N ASP A 29 -1.86 13.60 14.31
CA ASP A 29 -2.77 13.02 13.32
C ASP A 29 -2.89 13.84 12.00
N SER A 30 -2.05 14.87 11.85
CA SER A 30 -1.98 15.67 10.63
C SER A 30 -1.25 14.91 9.51
N GLN A 31 -1.79 14.90 8.29
CA GLN A 31 -1.05 14.41 7.13
C GLN A 31 0.10 15.36 6.79
N VAL A 32 1.32 14.82 6.72
CA VAL A 32 2.51 15.54 6.26
C VAL A 32 3.08 14.88 5.01
N GLU A 33 3.70 15.67 4.13
CA GLU A 33 4.32 15.15 2.92
C GLU A 33 5.52 14.26 3.26
N ALA A 34 5.51 13.02 2.77
CA ALA A 34 6.58 12.06 2.96
C ALA A 34 7.53 12.01 1.74
N GLY A 35 7.03 12.32 0.55
CA GLY A 35 7.82 12.40 -0.67
C GLY A 35 7.00 12.18 -1.93
N THR A 36 7.69 12.04 -3.07
CA THR A 36 7.04 11.74 -4.36
C THR A 36 7.64 10.48 -4.96
N MET A 37 6.78 9.51 -5.29
CA MET A 37 7.14 8.36 -6.12
C MET A 37 6.92 8.71 -7.59
N ILE A 38 7.93 8.48 -8.43
CA ILE A 38 7.89 8.76 -9.87
C ILE A 38 8.08 7.45 -10.63
N ILE A 39 7.15 7.17 -11.54
CA ILE A 39 7.15 5.98 -12.39
C ILE A 39 7.09 6.42 -13.85
N PRO A 40 8.01 5.99 -14.72
CA PRO A 40 7.91 6.25 -16.16
C PRO A 40 6.59 5.71 -16.71
N ALA A 41 5.88 6.49 -17.51
CA ALA A 41 4.58 6.10 -18.06
C ALA A 41 4.66 4.82 -18.90
N SER A 42 5.80 4.59 -19.57
CA SER A 42 6.06 3.35 -20.32
C SER A 42 6.11 2.09 -19.44
N GLN A 43 6.38 2.24 -18.14
CA GLN A 43 6.47 1.16 -17.17
C GLN A 43 5.27 1.13 -16.20
N ALA A 44 4.41 2.17 -16.24
CA ALA A 44 3.32 2.33 -15.29
C ALA A 44 2.35 1.14 -15.30
N SER A 45 1.98 0.63 -16.48
CA SER A 45 1.08 -0.54 -16.57
C SER A 45 1.68 -1.78 -15.89
N ASN A 46 2.96 -2.06 -16.13
CA ASN A 46 3.64 -3.21 -15.53
C ASN A 46 3.77 -3.05 -14.01
N PHE A 47 4.12 -1.84 -13.55
CA PHE A 47 4.20 -1.52 -12.12
C PHE A 47 2.84 -1.71 -11.42
N LEU A 48 1.76 -1.17 -12.00
CA LEU A 48 0.41 -1.29 -11.44
C LEU A 48 -0.05 -2.74 -11.38
N ASN A 49 0.21 -3.54 -12.43
CA ASN A 49 -0.13 -4.95 -12.46
C ASN A 49 0.65 -5.74 -11.40
N GLY A 50 1.95 -5.46 -11.25
CA GLY A 50 2.77 -6.06 -10.20
C GLY A 50 2.24 -5.73 -8.80
N LEU A 51 1.96 -4.44 -8.55
CA LEU A 51 1.39 -4.00 -7.28
C LEU A 51 0.03 -4.65 -6.99
N ALA A 52 -0.85 -4.71 -7.99
CA ALA A 52 -2.16 -5.34 -7.85
C ALA A 52 -2.05 -6.85 -7.53
N SER A 53 -1.12 -7.56 -8.18
CA SER A 53 -0.85 -8.97 -7.89
C SER A 53 -0.36 -9.16 -6.46
N SER A 54 0.66 -8.41 -6.05
CA SER A 54 1.22 -8.52 -4.70
C SER A 54 0.21 -8.16 -3.60
N LEU A 55 -0.65 -7.17 -3.83
CA LEU A 55 -1.70 -6.81 -2.88
C LEU A 55 -2.78 -7.90 -2.77
N ARG A 56 -3.12 -8.59 -3.86
CA ARG A 56 -4.04 -9.74 -3.82
C ARG A 56 -3.45 -10.91 -3.05
N GLU A 57 -2.19 -11.27 -3.32
CA GLU A 57 -1.50 -12.33 -2.57
C GLU A 57 -1.42 -12.01 -1.06
N LEU A 58 -1.22 -10.74 -0.70
CA LEU A 58 -1.25 -10.31 0.70
C LEU A 58 -2.65 -10.46 1.31
N ASP A 59 -3.69 -10.04 0.60
CA ASP A 59 -5.09 -10.18 1.04
C ASP A 59 -5.47 -11.65 1.27
N GLU A 60 -5.08 -12.56 0.37
CA GLU A 60 -5.28 -14.00 0.53
C GLU A 60 -4.60 -14.55 1.78
N LYS A 61 -3.34 -14.16 2.04
CA LYS A 61 -2.62 -14.56 3.26
C LYS A 61 -3.27 -14.02 4.52
N LEU A 62 -3.76 -12.77 4.49
CA LEU A 62 -4.45 -12.17 5.63
C LEU A 62 -5.78 -12.87 5.93
N LYS A 63 -6.48 -13.36 4.91
CA LYS A 63 -7.72 -14.15 5.09
C LYS A 63 -7.42 -15.53 5.67
N ALA A 64 -6.44 -16.25 5.11
CA ALA A 64 -6.03 -17.56 5.64
C ALA A 64 -5.61 -17.49 7.11
N ALA A 65 -4.84 -16.47 7.50
CA ALA A 65 -4.44 -16.26 8.89
C ALA A 65 -5.63 -16.01 9.84
N ARG A 66 -6.72 -15.41 9.35
CA ARG A 66 -7.96 -15.19 10.13
C ARG A 66 -8.83 -16.44 10.21
N GLU A 67 -8.75 -17.32 9.21
CA GLU A 67 -9.48 -18.59 9.15
C GLU A 67 -8.80 -19.70 9.98
N GLU A 68 -7.53 -19.54 10.36
CA GLU A 68 -6.82 -20.44 11.29
C GLU A 68 -7.04 -20.10 12.78
N GLU A 69 -7.58 -18.91 13.12
CA GLU A 69 -7.96 -18.49 14.48
C GLU A 69 -9.30 -19.02 15.08
N PRO A 70 -10.21 -19.78 14.42
CA PRO A 70 -11.47 -20.21 15.04
C PRO A 70 -11.42 -21.44 15.98
N GLU A 71 -10.35 -22.24 16.07
CA GLU A 71 -10.42 -23.58 16.72
C GLU A 71 -9.93 -23.66 18.18
N GLU A 72 -9.50 -22.58 18.83
CA GLU A 72 -8.96 -22.66 20.22
C GLU A 72 -9.96 -22.27 21.33
N ILE A 73 -11.22 -21.94 21.02
CA ILE A 73 -12.20 -21.44 22.01
C ILE A 73 -13.33 -22.45 22.36
N GLU A 74 -13.44 -23.61 21.69
CA GLU A 74 -14.53 -24.58 21.93
C GLU A 74 -14.16 -25.75 22.88
N GLU A 75 -12.88 -25.93 23.26
CA GLU A 75 -12.46 -26.97 24.24
C GLU A 75 -12.53 -26.54 25.72
N LEU A 76 -12.94 -25.30 26.02
CA LEU A 76 -12.99 -24.76 27.39
C LEU A 76 -14.41 -24.38 27.88
N SER A 77 -15.48 -24.75 27.17
CA SER A 77 -16.87 -24.51 27.58
C SER A 77 -17.64 -25.78 27.95
#